data_AF-A0AAV0QA27-F1
#
_entry.id   AF-A0AAV0QA27-F1
#
_cell.length_a   1.000
_cell.length_b   1.000
_cell.length_c   1.000
_cell.angle_alpha   90.00
_cell.angle_beta   90.00
_cell.angle_gamma   90.00
#
_symmetry.space_group_name_H-M   'P 1'
#
loop_
_entity.id
_entity.type
_entity.pdbx_description
1 polymer ?
#
loop_
_entity_poly.entity_id
_entity_poly.type
_entity_poly.pdbx_seq_one_letter_code
_entity_poly.pdbx_strand_id
1 'polypeptide(L)'
;MVVIASRHSVLATRIQVSNQLSSKILIAHCRSKDDDLGARAIIVGKDTGWSFEADISGVMLFWCNLAVEDKRLSFTAFDGDMYGDQFCDSFYCVS
;
A
#
# COMPACT_ATOMS: atom_id res chain seq x y z
N MET A 1 -5.28 1.66 13.86
CA MET A 1 -5.70 1.91 12.47
C MET A 1 -4.54 1.59 11.55
N VAL A 2 -4.80 1.08 10.35
CA VAL A 2 -3.79 0.94 9.29
C VAL A 2 -3.97 2.12 8.35
N VAL A 3 -2.91 2.87 8.10
CA VAL A 3 -2.94 4.06 7.22
C VAL A 3 -2.15 3.76 5.96
N ILE A 4 -2.76 4.03 4.81
CA ILE A 4 -2.17 3.85 3.50
C ILE A 4 -2.20 5.21 2.81
N ALA A 5 -1.01 5.73 2.50
CA ALA A 5 -0.86 7.01 1.83
C ALA A 5 -0.11 6.83 0.52
N SER A 6 -0.48 7.64 -0.48
CA SER A 6 0.21 7.66 -1.76
C SER A 6 0.76 9.06 -2.07
N ARG A 7 1.91 9.09 -2.77
CA ARG A 7 2.51 10.31 -3.28
C ARG A 7 2.95 10.10 -4.71
N HIS A 8 2.50 10.98 -5.59
CA HIS A 8 2.74 10.90 -7.03
C HIS A 8 3.77 11.91 -7.49
N SER A 9 4.51 11.52 -8.51
CA SER A 9 5.36 12.36 -9.32
C SER A 9 5.31 11.86 -10.76
N VAL A 10 5.79 12.67 -11.69
CA VAL A 10 5.84 12.31 -13.13
C VAL A 10 6.62 11.02 -13.38
N LEU A 11 7.61 10.71 -12.53
CA LEU A 11 8.53 9.59 -12.73
C LEU A 11 8.22 8.39 -11.84
N ALA A 12 7.49 8.60 -10.75
CA ALA A 12 7.27 7.55 -9.77
C ALA A 12 6.08 7.81 -8.84
N THR A 13 5.47 6.72 -8.36
CA THR A 13 4.54 6.73 -7.23
C THR A 13 5.16 6.05 -6.03
N ARG A 14 5.00 6.66 -4.85
CA ARG A 14 5.41 6.09 -3.58
C ARG A 14 4.19 5.76 -2.75
N ILE A 15 4.12 4.52 -2.27
CA ILE A 15 3.09 4.07 -1.33
C ILE A 15 3.74 3.91 0.05
N GLN A 16 3.08 4.44 1.07
CA GLN A 16 3.46 4.27 2.47
C GLN A 16 2.35 3.54 3.21
N VAL A 17 2.71 2.50 3.94
CA VAL A 17 1.80 1.72 4.78
C VAL A 17 2.28 1.81 6.21
N SER A 18 1.43 2.34 7.10
CA SER A 18 1.73 2.55 8.51
C SER A 18 0.84 1.70 9.39
N ASN A 19 1.45 0.94 10.29
CA ASN A 19 0.74 0.15 11.29
C ASN A 19 0.55 0.95 12.59
N GLN A 20 -0.60 1.57 12.76
CA GLN A 20 -0.99 2.28 13.99
C GLN A 20 -2.01 1.47 14.81
N LEU A 21 -1.95 0.14 14.75
CA LEU A 21 -2.72 -0.75 15.62
C LEU A 21 -2.09 -0.80 17.02
N SER A 22 -2.84 -1.22 18.03
CA SER A 22 -2.35 -1.23 19.42
C SER A 22 -1.42 -2.40 19.74
N SER A 23 -1.60 -3.57 19.11
CA SER A 23 -0.85 -4.78 19.47
C SER A 23 -0.61 -5.78 18.34
N LYS A 24 -1.05 -5.48 17.10
CA LYS A 24 -1.06 -6.44 16.01
C LYS A 24 0.00 -6.15 14.97
N ILE A 25 0.63 -7.19 14.44
CA ILE A 25 1.55 -7.10 13.29
C ILE A 25 0.71 -7.05 12.01
N LEU A 26 1.06 -6.14 11.12
CA LEU A 26 0.48 -6.02 9.80
C LEU A 26 1.39 -6.71 8.79
N ILE A 27 0.86 -7.65 8.01
CA ILE A 27 1.55 -8.22 6.85
C ILE A 27 1.09 -7.47 5.61
N ALA A 28 2.03 -6.88 4.89
CA ALA A 28 1.78 -6.21 3.63
C ALA A 28 2.55 -6.93 2.52
N HIS A 29 1.83 -7.50 1.56
CA HIS A 29 2.41 -8.13 0.37
C HIS A 29 2.00 -7.36 -0.87
N CYS A 30 3.00 -6.82 -1.55
CA CYS A 30 2.83 -5.85 -2.60
C CYS A 30 3.57 -6.31 -3.86
N ARG A 31 2.95 -6.13 -5.03
CA ARG A 31 3.49 -6.57 -6.32
C ARG A 31 3.13 -5.59 -7.43
N SER A 32 4.02 -5.36 -8.39
CA SER A 32 3.71 -4.70 -9.64
C SER A 32 3.35 -5.74 -10.72
N LYS A 33 3.04 -5.27 -11.94
CA LYS A 33 2.82 -6.15 -13.09
C LYS A 33 4.04 -7.03 -13.39
N ASP A 34 5.24 -6.46 -13.25
CA ASP A 34 6.49 -7.09 -13.69
C ASP A 34 7.36 -7.61 -12.52
N ASP A 35 7.14 -7.11 -11.29
CA ASP A 35 7.96 -7.44 -10.11
C ASP A 35 7.11 -7.83 -8.87
N ASP A 36 7.46 -8.94 -8.22
CA ASP A 36 7.01 -9.21 -6.85
C ASP A 36 7.96 -8.51 -5.86
N LEU A 37 7.46 -7.54 -5.12
CA LEU A 37 8.25 -6.78 -4.15
C LEU A 37 8.32 -7.47 -2.79
N GLY A 38 7.64 -8.61 -2.66
CA GLY A 38 7.62 -9.46 -1.49
C GLY A 38 6.70 -8.96 -0.37
N ALA A 39 6.57 -9.82 0.64
CA ALA A 39 5.82 -9.55 1.85
C ALA A 39 6.72 -8.91 2.93
N ARG A 40 6.18 -7.93 3.65
CA ARG A 40 6.83 -7.28 4.79
C ARG A 40 5.94 -7.36 6.01
N ALA A 41 6.54 -7.74 7.15
CA ALA A 41 5.91 -7.65 8.45
C ALA A 41 6.18 -6.27 9.06
N ILE A 42 5.13 -5.54 9.37
CA ILE A 42 5.16 -4.19 9.91
C ILE A 42 4.68 -4.26 11.37
N ILE A 43 5.60 -4.11 12.31
CA ILE A 43 5.27 -4.09 13.74
C ILE A 43 4.53 -2.80 14.12
N VAL A 44 3.92 -2.80 15.29
CA VAL A 44 3.17 -1.65 15.83
C VAL A 44 4.03 -0.38 15.85
N GLY A 45 3.46 0.72 15.37
CA GLY A 45 4.10 2.04 15.33
C GLY A 45 5.16 2.20 14.24
N LYS A 46 5.28 1.22 13.32
CA LYS A 46 6.21 1.29 12.19
C LYS A 46 5.50 1.46 10.86
N ASP A 47 6.26 1.98 9.92
CA ASP A 47 5.89 2.16 8.54
C ASP A 47 6.80 1.35 7.61
N THR A 48 6.29 1.09 6.42
CA THR A 48 7.09 0.64 5.30
C THR A 48 6.58 1.31 4.03
N GLY A 49 7.38 1.29 2.97
CA GLY A 49 6.95 1.85 1.71
C GLY A 49 7.66 1.25 0.53
N TRP A 50 7.04 1.46 -0.63
CA TRP A 50 7.52 1.03 -1.93
C TRP A 50 7.47 2.21 -2.88
N SER A 51 8.43 2.25 -3.80
CA SER A 51 8.49 3.24 -4.87
C SER A 51 8.40 2.50 -6.20
N PHE A 52 7.58 3.04 -7.10
CA PHE A 52 7.28 2.47 -8.41
C PHE A 52 7.65 3.48 -9.45
N GLU A 53 8.59 3.14 -10.32
CA GLU A 53 8.91 3.98 -11.45
C GLU A 53 7.83 3.83 -12.53
N ALA A 54 7.49 4.93 -13.20
CA ALA A 54 6.61 4.89 -14.36
C ALA A 54 7.26 4.05 -15.45
N ASP A 55 6.50 3.14 -16.07
CA ASP A 55 7.01 2.42 -17.23
C ASP A 55 7.13 3.38 -18.44
N ILE A 56 7.77 2.91 -19.51
CA ILE A 56 7.99 3.72 -20.74
C ILE A 56 6.65 4.06 -21.43
N SER A 57 5.58 3.32 -21.13
CA SER A 57 4.19 3.60 -21.54
C SER A 57 3.43 4.53 -20.58
N GLY A 58 4.07 4.99 -19.49
CA GLY A 58 3.49 5.85 -18.45
C GLY A 58 2.56 5.14 -17.46
N VAL A 59 2.29 3.84 -17.62
CA VAL A 59 1.29 3.11 -16.83
C VAL A 59 1.96 2.32 -15.72
N MET A 60 1.80 2.78 -14.48
CA MET A 60 2.19 2.02 -13.30
C MET A 60 1.00 1.22 -12.78
N LEU A 61 1.13 -0.10 -12.70
CA LEU A 61 0.06 -1.00 -12.22
C LEU A 61 0.59 -1.83 -11.06
N PHE A 62 -0.01 -1.64 -9.89
CA PHE A 62 0.47 -2.17 -8.63
C PHE A 62 -0.67 -2.61 -7.73
N TRP A 63 -0.46 -3.70 -6.98
CA TRP A 63 -1.45 -4.25 -6.05
C TRP A 63 -0.81 -4.62 -4.73
N CYS A 64 -1.47 -4.28 -3.63
CA CYS A 64 -1.10 -4.72 -2.30
C CYS A 64 -2.23 -5.47 -1.62
N ASN A 65 -1.85 -6.52 -0.91
CA ASN A 65 -2.68 -7.25 0.04
C ASN A 65 -2.17 -6.98 1.44
N LEU A 66 -3.04 -6.44 2.29
CA LEU A 66 -2.81 -6.20 3.70
C LEU A 66 -3.56 -7.24 4.51
N ALA A 67 -2.89 -7.83 5.49
CA ALA A 67 -3.48 -8.81 6.38
C ALA A 67 -3.11 -8.54 7.83
N VAL A 68 -4.11 -8.57 8.70
CA VAL A 68 -3.97 -8.51 10.16
C VAL A 68 -4.88 -9.60 10.72
N GLU A 69 -4.29 -10.67 11.25
CA GLU A 69 -5.02 -11.85 11.71
C GLU A 69 -6.00 -12.37 10.62
N ASP A 70 -7.30 -12.29 10.87
CA ASP A 70 -8.41 -12.68 10.02
C ASP A 70 -8.88 -11.56 9.07
N LYS A 71 -8.48 -10.31 9.32
CA LYS A 71 -8.84 -9.16 8.48
C LYS A 71 -7.90 -9.01 7.30
N ARG A 72 -8.49 -8.73 6.13
CA ARG A 72 -7.77 -8.51 4.88
C ARG A 72 -8.29 -7.26 4.18
N LEU A 73 -7.39 -6.53 3.53
CA LEU A 73 -7.70 -5.44 2.61
C LEU A 73 -6.81 -5.59 1.38
N SER A 74 -7.38 -5.40 0.20
CA SER A 74 -6.61 -5.35 -1.04
C SER A 74 -6.86 -4.01 -1.72
N PHE A 75 -5.81 -3.40 -2.26
CA PHE A 75 -5.94 -2.17 -3.02
C PHE A 75 -5.05 -2.22 -4.27
N THR A 76 -5.45 -1.46 -5.28
CA THR A 76 -4.71 -1.29 -6.54
C THR A 76 -4.28 0.16 -6.65
N ALA A 77 -3.04 0.42 -7.05
CA ALA A 77 -2.61 1.74 -7.50
C ALA A 77 -2.35 1.71 -9.01
N PHE A 78 -2.95 2.65 -9.74
CA PHE A 78 -2.86 2.78 -11.20
C PHE A 78 -2.57 4.23 -11.60
N ASP A 79 -1.46 4.48 -12.29
CA ASP A 79 -1.06 5.84 -12.72
C ASP A 79 -1.07 6.88 -11.56
N GLY A 80 -0.77 6.40 -10.35
CA GLY A 80 -0.90 7.15 -9.11
C GLY A 80 -2.27 7.07 -8.44
N ASP A 81 -3.36 6.85 -9.15
CA ASP A 81 -4.66 6.69 -8.52
C ASP A 81 -4.77 5.38 -7.73
N MET A 82 -5.04 5.47 -6.43
CA MET A 82 -5.43 4.31 -5.64
C MET A 82 -6.91 4.02 -5.90
N TYR A 83 -7.23 2.87 -6.50
CA TYR A 83 -8.62 2.45 -6.68
C TYR A 83 -9.18 1.96 -5.34
N GLY A 84 -10.12 2.74 -4.80
CA GLY A 84 -10.50 2.78 -3.40
C GLY A 84 -10.37 4.23 -2.95
N ASP A 85 -11.40 5.01 -3.27
CA ASP A 85 -11.54 6.44 -2.96
C ASP A 85 -11.03 6.78 -1.55
N GLN A 86 -10.67 8.05 -1.30
CA GLN A 86 -10.25 8.51 0.03
C GLN A 86 -11.29 8.08 1.07
N PHE A 87 -10.95 7.03 1.82
CA PHE A 87 -11.91 6.26 2.60
C PHE A 87 -11.24 5.81 3.87
N CYS A 88 -11.91 6.07 4.98
CA CYS A 88 -11.47 5.61 6.28
C CYS A 88 -12.62 4.94 7.00
N ASP A 89 -12.36 3.74 7.51
CA ASP A 89 -13.23 3.04 8.44
C ASP A 89 -12.53 2.88 9.80
N SER A 90 -13.15 2.11 10.70
CA SER A 90 -12.59 1.86 12.04
C SER A 90 -11.22 1.15 12.06
N PHE A 91 -10.78 0.59 10.93
CA PHE A 91 -9.62 -0.27 10.83
C PHE A 91 -8.59 0.18 9.80
N TYR A 92 -9.01 0.70 8.64
CA TYR A 92 -8.18 1.15 7.54
C TYR A 92 -8.49 2.61 7.17
N CYS A 93 -7.49 3.34 6.68
CA CYS A 93 -7.66 4.67 6.11
C CYS A 93 -6.75 4.79 4.88
N VAL A 94 -7.35 5.08 3.73
CA VAL A 94 -6.69 5.31 2.45
C VAL A 94 -6.74 6.82 2.18
N SER A 95 -5.56 7.46 2.09
CA SER A 95 -5.43 8.92 2.00
C SER A 95 -4.56 9.40 0.86
#